data_AF-C5CW37-F1
#
_entry.id   AF-C5CW37-F1
#
_cell.length_a   1.000
_cell.length_b   1.000
_cell.length_c   1.000
_cell.angle_alpha   90.00
_cell.angle_beta   90.00
_cell.angle_gamma   90.00
#
_symmetry.space_group_name_H-M   'P 1'
#
loop_
_entity.id
_entity.type
_entity.pdbx_description
1 polymer ?
#
loop_
_entity_poly.entity_id
_entity_poly.type
_entity_poly.pdbx_seq_one_letter_code
_entity_poly.pdbx_strand_id
1 'polypeptide(L)'
;MEPTPQRVAVVATGVIGASWAAYFLARGLDVEATDPSLDAEARLHAAVAAHWPTLERFGLATSASPGRLRFHARLEDAVAQADFVQESGPERLDFKTGLFRRMDEAAPAHAILASSSSGLAISAVQAECKHPERVVLGHPFNPPHLIPLVEVVGGERTSAQAIERAMAFYAAIGKRPIHVKREVKGHIANRLQAALWREAFHLVDEGVASVADIDTAIAHGPGLRWAVMGPFMNLHLSGGAGGIEHVLAHLGGPIEDWWKDLGAPSMTEELKQKVAEGVAAELGARRVAELEVARDMLLLDLIRAKADTGRLD
;
A
#
# COMPACT_ATOMS: atom_id res chain seq x y z
N MET A 1 1.93 5.11 27.56
CA MET A 1 1.99 4.57 26.18
C MET A 1 2.10 3.06 26.32
N GLU A 2 1.23 2.31 25.65
CA GLU A 2 1.45 0.86 25.52
C GLU A 2 2.77 0.60 24.81
N PRO A 3 3.50 -0.49 25.14
CA PRO A 3 4.72 -0.84 24.45
C PRO A 3 4.43 -1.10 22.96
N THR A 4 5.31 -0.63 22.08
CA THR A 4 5.22 -0.93 20.64
C THR A 4 5.25 -2.45 20.44
N PRO A 5 4.32 -3.03 19.66
CA PRO A 5 4.33 -4.44 19.28
C PRO A 5 5.74 -4.94 18.95
N GLN A 6 6.17 -6.01 19.62
CA GLN A 6 7.50 -6.61 19.41
C GLN A 6 7.42 -7.88 18.58
N ARG A 7 6.31 -8.62 18.70
CA ARG A 7 6.04 -9.82 17.92
C ARG A 7 4.86 -9.59 16.98
N VAL A 8 5.11 -9.82 15.69
CA VAL A 8 4.12 -9.65 14.64
C VAL A 8 3.86 -10.96 13.93
N ALA A 9 2.59 -11.28 13.69
CA ALA A 9 2.23 -12.41 12.85
C ALA A 9 1.98 -11.96 11.41
N VAL A 10 2.52 -12.71 10.45
CA VAL A 10 2.26 -12.50 9.02
C VAL A 10 1.49 -13.71 8.49
N VAL A 11 0.24 -13.47 8.10
CA VAL A 11 -0.67 -14.54 7.65
C VAL A 11 -0.86 -14.45 6.14
N ALA A 12 -0.52 -15.55 5.46
CA ALA A 12 -0.33 -15.67 4.01
C ALA A 12 0.89 -14.89 3.50
N THR A 13 1.85 -15.61 2.95
CA THR A 13 3.21 -15.14 2.65
C THR A 13 3.44 -15.07 1.13
N GLY A 14 2.41 -14.64 0.40
CA GLY A 14 2.52 -14.22 -1.00
C GLY A 14 3.33 -12.91 -1.14
N VAL A 15 3.21 -12.24 -2.28
CA VAL A 15 4.00 -11.02 -2.59
C VAL A 15 3.91 -9.95 -1.48
N ILE A 16 2.69 -9.62 -1.04
CA ILE A 16 2.47 -8.60 0.00
C ILE A 16 2.94 -9.08 1.38
N GLY A 17 2.58 -10.30 1.77
CA GLY A 17 2.95 -10.86 3.07
C GLY A 17 4.46 -11.03 3.23
N ALA A 18 5.15 -11.56 2.22
CA ALA A 18 6.61 -11.71 2.23
C ALA A 18 7.31 -10.35 2.31
N SER A 19 6.78 -9.34 1.62
CA SER A 19 7.29 -7.98 1.72
C SER A 19 7.08 -7.38 3.11
N TRP A 20 5.95 -7.63 3.77
CA TRP A 20 5.73 -7.20 5.15
C TRP A 20 6.67 -7.92 6.13
N ALA A 21 6.82 -9.24 5.99
CA ALA A 21 7.74 -10.02 6.80
C ALA A 21 9.17 -9.47 6.72
N ALA A 22 9.68 -9.25 5.50
CA ALA A 22 11.01 -8.65 5.30
C ALA A 22 11.13 -7.27 5.96
N TYR A 23 10.11 -6.41 5.80
CA TYR A 23 10.11 -5.08 6.41
C TYR A 23 10.09 -5.13 7.94
N PHE A 24 9.24 -5.97 8.55
CA PHE A 24 9.19 -6.11 10.01
C PHE A 24 10.51 -6.64 10.58
N LEU A 25 11.15 -7.61 9.92
CA LEU A 25 12.49 -8.09 10.30
C LEU A 25 13.54 -6.97 10.21
N ALA A 26 13.51 -6.17 9.15
CA ALA A 26 14.40 -5.01 8.99
C ALA A 26 14.17 -3.92 10.04
N ARG A 27 12.96 -3.87 10.61
CA ARG A 27 12.62 -2.99 11.73
C ARG A 27 12.90 -3.59 13.10
N GLY A 28 13.48 -4.78 13.15
CA GLY A 28 13.89 -5.41 14.40
C GLY A 28 12.72 -5.96 15.21
N LEU A 29 11.69 -6.49 14.53
CA LEU A 29 10.57 -7.22 15.14
C LEU A 29 10.77 -8.73 15.02
N ASP A 30 10.18 -9.50 15.94
CA ASP A 30 10.04 -10.96 15.79
C ASP A 30 8.86 -11.25 14.85
N VAL A 31 9.09 -12.04 13.80
CA VAL A 31 8.06 -12.36 12.81
C VAL A 31 7.67 -13.82 12.91
N GLU A 32 6.40 -14.06 13.21
CA GLU A 32 5.78 -15.39 13.21
C GLU A 32 4.92 -15.52 11.93
N ALA A 33 5.36 -16.30 10.96
CA ALA A 33 4.71 -16.39 9.65
C ALA A 33 3.95 -17.71 9.47
N THR A 34 2.89 -17.69 8.67
CA THR A 34 2.16 -18.90 8.29
C THR A 34 1.49 -18.75 6.93
N ASP A 35 1.48 -19.83 6.15
CA ASP A 35 0.82 -19.92 4.85
C ASP A 35 0.54 -21.40 4.54
N PRO A 36 -0.66 -21.76 4.05
CA PRO A 36 -1.04 -23.15 3.84
C PRO A 36 -0.42 -23.79 2.59
N SER A 37 0.24 -23.01 1.74
CA SER A 37 0.79 -23.50 0.47
C SER A 37 2.01 -24.40 0.71
N LEU A 38 2.14 -25.45 -0.10
CA LEU A 38 3.38 -26.22 -0.19
C LEU A 38 4.54 -25.27 -0.53
N ASP A 39 5.67 -25.46 0.14
CA ASP A 39 6.91 -24.66 -0.01
C ASP A 39 6.81 -23.18 0.40
N ALA A 40 5.75 -22.76 1.11
CA ALA A 40 5.60 -21.36 1.49
C ALA A 40 6.74 -20.85 2.39
N GLU A 41 7.22 -21.67 3.31
CA GLU A 41 8.37 -21.35 4.17
C GLU A 41 9.62 -21.06 3.33
N ALA A 42 9.99 -21.98 2.43
CA ALA A 42 11.15 -21.81 1.56
C ALA A 42 11.04 -20.56 0.67
N ARG A 43 9.85 -20.33 0.08
CA ARG A 43 9.57 -19.13 -0.72
C ARG A 43 9.66 -17.84 0.11
N LEU A 44 9.16 -17.85 1.34
CA LEU A 44 9.25 -16.70 2.23
C LEU A 44 10.71 -16.38 2.55
N HIS A 45 11.51 -17.37 2.93
CA HIS A 45 12.95 -17.16 3.19
C HIS A 45 13.68 -16.62 1.96
N ALA A 46 13.40 -17.14 0.77
CA ALA A 46 13.97 -16.65 -0.48
C ALA A 46 13.56 -15.19 -0.77
N ALA A 47 12.29 -14.83 -0.56
CA ALA A 47 11.80 -13.46 -0.74
C ALA A 47 12.42 -12.49 0.27
N VAL A 48 12.53 -12.87 1.54
CA VAL A 48 13.23 -12.08 2.56
C VAL A 48 14.68 -11.84 2.15
N ALA A 49 15.39 -12.89 1.73
CA ALA A 49 16.78 -12.76 1.26
C ALA A 49 16.90 -11.85 0.03
N ALA A 50 15.94 -11.90 -0.90
CA ALA A 50 15.92 -11.05 -2.09
C ALA A 50 15.66 -9.56 -1.75
N HIS A 51 14.80 -9.27 -0.77
CA HIS A 51 14.49 -7.91 -0.36
C HIS A 51 15.52 -7.31 0.61
N TRP A 52 16.33 -8.14 1.28
CA TRP A 52 17.25 -7.70 2.33
C TRP A 52 18.28 -6.65 1.88
N PRO A 53 18.97 -6.77 0.72
CA PRO A 53 19.95 -5.77 0.29
C PRO A 53 19.33 -4.37 0.09
N THR A 54 18.08 -4.33 -0.37
CA THR A 54 17.32 -3.10 -0.54
C THR A 54 16.96 -2.48 0.82
N LEU A 55 16.59 -3.30 1.80
CA LEU A 55 16.30 -2.87 3.17
C LEU A 55 17.55 -2.41 3.93
N GLU A 56 18.70 -3.06 3.71
CA GLU A 56 20.01 -2.63 4.23
C GLU A 56 20.34 -1.21 3.77
N ARG A 57 20.11 -0.93 2.49
CA ARG A 57 20.22 0.42 1.95
C ARG A 57 19.23 1.34 2.66
N PHE A 58 17.96 0.96 2.77
CA PHE A 58 16.94 1.82 3.39
C PHE A 58 17.26 2.18 4.85
N GLY A 59 17.95 1.28 5.56
CA GLY A 59 18.37 1.45 6.93
C GLY A 59 17.71 0.43 7.84
N LEU A 60 18.53 -0.35 8.54
CA LEU A 60 18.08 -1.39 9.46
C LEU A 60 18.02 -0.87 10.90
N ALA A 61 17.08 -1.40 11.68
CA ALA A 61 17.16 -1.29 13.13
C ALA A 61 18.37 -2.07 13.67
N THR A 62 18.90 -1.67 14.83
CA THR A 62 20.04 -2.37 15.46
C THR A 62 19.76 -3.85 15.73
N SER A 63 18.52 -4.20 16.05
CA SER A 63 18.07 -5.58 16.29
C SER A 63 17.56 -6.30 15.03
N ALA A 64 17.68 -5.68 13.85
CA ALA A 64 17.21 -6.27 12.61
C ALA A 64 17.99 -7.54 12.28
N SER A 65 17.27 -8.62 11.96
CA SER A 65 17.88 -9.86 11.52
C SER A 65 16.86 -10.75 10.81
N PRO A 66 17.20 -11.36 9.65
CA PRO A 66 16.35 -12.35 9.02
C PRO A 66 16.12 -13.58 9.92
N GLY A 67 17.04 -13.86 10.86
CA GLY A 67 16.96 -14.99 11.79
C GLY A 67 15.87 -14.85 12.87
N ARG A 68 15.16 -13.72 12.91
CA ARG A 68 13.98 -13.51 13.78
C ARG A 68 12.68 -13.93 13.12
N LEU A 69 12.75 -14.53 11.94
CA LEU A 69 11.63 -15.16 11.26
C LEU A 69 11.46 -16.60 11.76
N ARG A 70 10.24 -16.94 12.17
CA ARG A 70 9.81 -18.31 12.44
C ARG A 70 8.58 -18.62 11.60
N PHE A 71 8.57 -19.78 10.97
CA PHE A 71 7.44 -20.24 10.19
C PHE A 71 6.65 -21.31 10.96
N HIS A 72 5.32 -21.23 10.89
CA HIS A 72 4.41 -22.14 11.56
C HIS A 72 3.49 -22.81 10.55
N ALA A 73 3.37 -24.13 10.66
CA ALA A 73 2.45 -24.91 9.84
C ALA A 73 0.97 -24.57 10.11
N ARG A 74 0.64 -24.05 11.30
CA ARG A 74 -0.73 -23.72 11.70
C ARG A 74 -0.87 -22.23 11.97
N LEU A 75 -2.03 -21.70 11.57
CA LEU A 75 -2.44 -20.32 11.84
C LEU A 75 -2.41 -20.00 13.33
N GLU A 76 -2.99 -20.87 14.14
CA GLU A 76 -3.16 -20.63 15.58
C GLU A 76 -1.80 -20.46 16.26
N ASP A 77 -0.80 -21.24 15.86
CA ASP A 77 0.54 -21.20 16.44
C ASP A 77 1.26 -19.88 16.10
N ALA A 78 1.08 -19.36 14.87
CA ALA A 78 1.67 -18.09 14.46
C ALA A 78 1.07 -16.87 15.19
N VAL A 79 -0.24 -16.88 15.48
CA VAL A 79 -0.93 -15.73 16.07
C VAL A 79 -1.00 -15.77 17.59
N ALA A 80 -0.75 -16.92 18.24
CA ALA A 80 -0.97 -17.17 19.67
C ALA A 80 -0.25 -16.18 20.61
N GLN A 81 0.86 -15.59 20.18
CA GLN A 81 1.63 -14.63 20.97
C GLN A 81 1.84 -13.29 20.25
N ALA A 82 1.10 -13.03 19.18
CA ALA A 82 1.27 -11.83 18.38
C ALA A 82 0.67 -10.60 19.09
N ASP A 83 1.38 -9.48 19.02
CA ASP A 83 0.87 -8.17 19.43
C ASP A 83 0.13 -7.48 18.27
N PHE A 84 0.50 -7.83 17.04
CA PHE A 84 -0.07 -7.32 15.80
C PHE A 84 -0.09 -8.42 14.75
N VAL A 85 -1.19 -8.58 14.04
CA VAL A 85 -1.34 -9.56 12.95
C VAL A 85 -1.57 -8.80 11.64
N GLN A 86 -0.75 -9.09 10.63
CA GLN A 86 -0.91 -8.60 9.27
C GLN A 86 -1.36 -9.75 8.37
N GLU A 87 -2.60 -9.69 7.92
CA GLU A 87 -3.20 -10.66 7.00
C GLU A 87 -3.08 -10.19 5.55
N SER A 88 -2.54 -11.03 4.68
CA SER A 88 -2.26 -10.74 3.27
C SER A 88 -2.70 -11.88 2.33
N GLY A 89 -3.74 -12.63 2.71
CA GLY A 89 -4.32 -13.70 1.92
C GLY A 89 -5.18 -13.21 0.76
N PRO A 90 -5.74 -14.15 -0.04
CA PRO A 90 -6.52 -13.85 -1.24
C PRO A 90 -7.65 -12.82 -1.02
N GLU A 91 -7.91 -12.00 -2.04
CA GLU A 91 -8.97 -10.98 -2.06
C GLU A 91 -10.36 -11.61 -2.24
N ARG A 92 -10.77 -12.42 -1.27
CA ARG A 92 -12.01 -13.19 -1.25
C ARG A 92 -12.69 -13.05 0.11
N LEU A 93 -13.92 -12.55 0.12
CA LEU A 93 -14.63 -12.25 1.37
C LEU A 93 -14.88 -13.49 2.21
N ASP A 94 -15.40 -14.57 1.60
CA ASP A 94 -15.67 -15.85 2.27
C ASP A 94 -14.43 -16.41 2.97
N PHE A 95 -13.28 -16.34 2.28
CA PHE A 95 -12.00 -16.75 2.83
C PHE A 95 -11.57 -15.85 4.00
N LYS A 96 -11.59 -14.52 3.82
CA LYS A 96 -11.12 -13.59 4.85
C LYS A 96 -12.01 -13.60 6.09
N THR A 97 -13.34 -13.66 5.95
CA THR A 97 -14.24 -13.72 7.10
C THR A 97 -13.95 -14.94 7.98
N GLY A 98 -13.80 -16.13 7.37
CA GLY A 98 -13.42 -17.35 8.10
C GLY A 98 -12.01 -17.30 8.71
N LEU A 99 -11.05 -16.67 8.01
CA LEU A 99 -9.69 -16.50 8.49
C LEU A 99 -9.64 -15.55 9.70
N PHE A 100 -10.31 -14.41 9.63
CA PHE A 100 -10.37 -13.43 10.72
C PHE A 100 -11.10 -13.99 11.94
N ARG A 101 -12.16 -14.78 11.77
CA ARG A 101 -12.79 -15.50 12.88
C ARG A 101 -11.80 -16.39 13.63
N ARG A 102 -10.96 -17.16 12.91
CA ARG A 102 -9.94 -18.03 13.52
C ARG A 102 -8.84 -17.23 14.20
N MET A 103 -8.35 -16.16 13.57
CA MET A 103 -7.36 -15.27 14.18
C MET A 103 -7.90 -14.62 15.45
N ASP A 104 -9.16 -14.21 15.44
CA ASP A 104 -9.83 -13.61 16.60
C ASP A 104 -9.98 -14.59 17.77
N GLU A 105 -10.18 -15.88 17.49
CA GLU A 105 -10.23 -16.92 18.53
C GLU A 105 -8.86 -17.27 19.11
N ALA A 106 -7.79 -17.22 18.31
CA ALA A 106 -6.47 -17.72 18.69
C ALA A 106 -5.48 -16.62 19.15
N ALA A 107 -5.63 -15.38 18.66
CA ALA A 107 -4.73 -14.29 19.01
C ALA A 107 -5.06 -13.69 20.39
N PRO A 108 -4.06 -13.22 21.16
CA PRO A 108 -4.27 -12.53 22.43
C PRO A 108 -5.27 -11.38 22.30
N ALA A 109 -6.11 -11.13 23.31
CA ALA A 109 -7.18 -10.11 23.25
C ALA A 109 -6.66 -8.69 22.92
N HIS A 110 -5.41 -8.38 23.27
CA HIS A 110 -4.80 -7.08 22.96
C HIS A 110 -4.34 -6.95 21.51
N ALA A 111 -4.20 -8.04 20.76
CA ALA A 111 -3.65 -8.03 19.42
C ALA A 111 -4.57 -7.27 18.44
N ILE A 112 -3.95 -6.45 17.59
CA ILE A 112 -4.63 -5.83 16.44
C ILE A 112 -4.61 -6.80 15.27
N LEU A 113 -5.75 -6.96 14.59
CA LEU A 113 -5.89 -7.81 13.41
C LEU A 113 -6.06 -6.93 12.17
N ALA A 114 -5.01 -6.76 11.38
CA ALA A 114 -5.01 -5.89 10.21
C ALA A 114 -5.10 -6.67 8.90
N SER A 115 -6.05 -6.31 8.03
CA SER A 115 -6.11 -6.85 6.65
C SER A 115 -5.37 -5.96 5.67
N SER A 116 -4.64 -6.56 4.72
CA SER A 116 -4.06 -5.87 3.56
C SER A 116 -5.05 -5.72 2.38
N SER A 117 -6.35 -5.96 2.59
CA SER A 117 -7.40 -5.87 1.57
C SER A 117 -7.35 -4.57 0.74
N SER A 118 -7.49 -4.67 -0.58
CA SER A 118 -7.49 -3.50 -1.47
C SER A 118 -8.90 -3.03 -1.85
N GLY A 119 -9.94 -3.82 -1.52
CA GLY A 119 -11.32 -3.49 -1.89
C GLY A 119 -12.43 -4.05 -1.01
N LEU A 120 -12.16 -5.01 -0.13
CA LEU A 120 -13.16 -5.52 0.81
C LEU A 120 -13.34 -4.59 2.00
N ALA A 121 -14.60 -4.36 2.38
CA ALA A 121 -14.98 -3.64 3.59
C ALA A 121 -14.60 -4.45 4.83
N ILE A 122 -13.92 -3.80 5.78
CA ILE A 122 -13.61 -4.35 7.10
C ILE A 122 -14.87 -4.72 7.86
N SER A 123 -15.96 -3.99 7.69
CA SER A 123 -17.26 -4.36 8.26
C SER A 123 -17.71 -5.77 7.87
N ALA A 124 -17.45 -6.18 6.63
CA ALA A 124 -17.76 -7.52 6.14
C ALA A 124 -16.72 -8.55 6.59
N VAL A 125 -15.43 -8.18 6.60
CA VAL A 125 -14.34 -9.06 7.06
C VAL A 125 -14.51 -9.44 8.52
N GLN A 126 -14.88 -8.47 9.38
CA GLN A 126 -15.03 -8.69 10.81
C GLN A 126 -16.36 -9.33 11.21
N ALA A 127 -17.24 -9.68 10.26
CA ALA A 127 -18.63 -10.07 10.52
C ALA A 127 -18.76 -11.22 11.55
N GLU A 128 -17.88 -12.21 11.47
CA GLU A 128 -17.88 -13.41 12.32
C GLU A 128 -16.91 -13.36 13.50
N CYS A 129 -16.23 -12.23 13.73
CA CYS A 129 -15.35 -12.07 14.90
C CYS A 129 -16.18 -11.90 16.18
N LYS A 130 -15.71 -12.51 17.27
CA LYS A 130 -16.20 -12.30 18.64
C LYS A 130 -15.72 -10.97 19.20
N HIS A 131 -14.49 -10.54 18.85
CA HIS A 131 -13.90 -9.26 19.22
C HIS A 131 -13.59 -8.40 17.98
N PRO A 132 -14.62 -7.97 17.22
CA PRO A 132 -14.43 -7.20 15.99
C PRO A 132 -13.80 -5.82 16.23
N GLU A 133 -13.84 -5.29 17.45
CA GLU A 133 -13.36 -3.95 17.81
C GLU A 133 -11.87 -3.72 17.57
N ARG A 134 -11.09 -4.78 17.38
CA ARG A 134 -9.64 -4.76 17.11
C ARG A 134 -9.26 -5.12 15.67
N VAL A 135 -10.26 -5.29 14.80
CA VAL A 135 -10.06 -5.56 13.37
C VAL A 135 -9.97 -4.23 12.62
N VAL A 136 -8.90 -4.06 11.84
CA VAL A 136 -8.66 -2.84 11.04
C VAL A 136 -8.25 -3.21 9.62
N LEU A 137 -8.34 -2.25 8.71
CA LEU A 137 -7.55 -2.24 7.50
C LEU A 137 -6.15 -1.71 7.83
N GLY A 138 -5.14 -2.35 7.28
CA GLY A 138 -3.78 -1.83 7.17
C GLY A 138 -3.28 -2.09 5.75
N HIS A 139 -3.78 -1.30 4.81
CA HIS A 139 -3.58 -1.51 3.38
C HIS A 139 -2.23 -0.90 2.94
N PRO A 140 -1.26 -1.73 2.51
CA PRO A 140 0.02 -1.26 1.99
C PRO A 140 -0.07 -0.90 0.51
N PHE A 141 1.03 -0.39 -0.03
CA PHE A 141 1.22 -0.16 -1.46
C PHE A 141 2.40 -0.98 -1.98
N ASN A 142 2.26 -1.55 -3.18
CA ASN A 142 3.27 -2.43 -3.74
C ASN A 142 4.50 -1.64 -4.26
N PRO A 143 5.74 -2.01 -3.88
CA PRO A 143 6.10 -3.04 -2.90
C PRO A 143 6.07 -2.53 -1.43
N PRO A 144 5.42 -3.25 -0.49
CA PRO A 144 5.23 -2.78 0.89
C PRO A 144 6.51 -2.52 1.66
N HIS A 145 7.64 -3.11 1.31
CA HIS A 145 8.92 -2.90 2.00
C HIS A 145 9.57 -1.56 1.63
N LEU A 146 9.16 -0.96 0.51
CA LEU A 146 9.64 0.35 0.04
C LEU A 146 8.63 1.46 0.28
N ILE A 147 7.38 1.26 -0.15
CA ILE A 147 6.40 2.33 -0.13
C ILE A 147 5.97 2.59 1.33
N PRO A 148 6.10 3.83 1.84
CA PRO A 148 5.86 4.10 3.26
C PRO A 148 4.38 4.25 3.60
N LEU A 149 3.52 4.58 2.64
CA LEU A 149 2.10 4.81 2.88
C LEU A 149 1.39 3.54 3.37
N VAL A 150 0.54 3.70 4.39
CA VAL A 150 -0.40 2.66 4.83
C VAL A 150 -1.76 3.31 5.06
N GLU A 151 -2.81 2.78 4.45
CA GLU A 151 -4.17 3.25 4.70
C GLU A 151 -4.79 2.43 5.85
N VAL A 152 -5.20 3.13 6.91
CA VAL A 152 -5.85 2.55 8.08
C VAL A 152 -7.31 2.94 8.12
N VAL A 153 -8.19 1.93 8.23
CA VAL A 153 -9.65 2.10 8.18
C VAL A 153 -10.28 1.15 9.20
N GLY A 154 -11.27 1.62 9.94
CA GLY A 154 -12.13 0.76 10.74
C GLY A 154 -13.38 0.33 9.98
N GLY A 155 -13.91 -0.84 10.31
CA GLY A 155 -15.30 -1.20 10.01
C GLY A 155 -16.26 -0.63 11.05
N GLU A 156 -17.55 -0.93 10.91
CA GLU A 156 -18.64 -0.42 11.76
C GLU A 156 -18.46 -0.71 13.26
N ARG A 157 -17.85 -1.86 13.60
CA ARG A 157 -17.61 -2.30 14.98
C ARG A 157 -16.19 -2.07 15.47
N THR A 158 -15.30 -1.53 14.63
CA THR A 158 -13.91 -1.25 15.01
C THR A 158 -13.86 -0.11 16.02
N SER A 159 -13.09 -0.26 17.10
CA SER A 159 -12.90 0.80 18.08
C SER A 159 -11.96 1.89 17.55
N ALA A 160 -12.21 3.14 17.94
CA ALA A 160 -11.29 4.24 17.65
C ALA A 160 -9.88 3.97 18.21
N GLN A 161 -9.80 3.32 19.38
CA GLN A 161 -8.54 2.93 20.01
C GLN A 161 -7.75 1.93 19.13
N ALA A 162 -8.41 0.97 18.47
CA ALA A 162 -7.72 0.05 17.57
C ALA A 162 -7.14 0.76 16.34
N ILE A 163 -7.87 1.72 15.77
CA ILE A 163 -7.38 2.56 14.67
C ILE A 163 -6.14 3.35 15.13
N GLU A 164 -6.21 4.01 16.28
CA GLU A 164 -5.08 4.76 16.85
C GLU A 164 -3.86 3.88 17.12
N ARG A 165 -4.06 2.68 17.69
CA ARG A 165 -2.98 1.71 17.94
C ARG A 165 -2.35 1.22 16.64
N ALA A 166 -3.14 0.95 15.60
CA ALA A 166 -2.63 0.57 14.28
C ALA A 166 -1.82 1.71 13.63
N MET A 167 -2.36 2.93 13.66
CA MET A 167 -1.65 4.13 13.18
C MET A 167 -0.33 4.32 13.94
N ALA A 168 -0.34 4.21 15.27
CA ALA A 168 0.86 4.35 16.08
C ALA A 168 1.88 3.25 15.78
N PHE A 169 1.44 1.99 15.60
CA PHE A 169 2.32 0.88 15.23
C PHE A 169 3.02 1.12 13.89
N TYR A 170 2.26 1.43 12.83
CA TYR A 170 2.85 1.70 11.52
C TYR A 170 3.80 2.91 11.56
N ALA A 171 3.44 3.98 12.26
CA ALA A 171 4.32 5.14 12.43
C ALA A 171 5.62 4.77 13.16
N ALA A 172 5.54 3.99 14.24
CA ALA A 172 6.69 3.58 15.05
C ALA A 172 7.71 2.73 14.28
N ILE A 173 7.26 1.99 13.27
CA ILE A 173 8.14 1.18 12.41
C ILE A 173 8.65 1.95 11.18
N GLY A 174 8.33 3.23 11.05
CA GLY A 174 8.81 4.10 9.95
C GLY A 174 7.89 4.15 8.73
N LYS A 175 6.64 3.69 8.83
CA LYS A 175 5.61 3.94 7.82
C LYS A 175 4.97 5.32 8.02
N ARG A 176 4.17 5.73 7.04
CA ARG A 176 3.38 6.96 7.01
C ARG A 176 1.90 6.58 6.93
N PRO A 177 1.29 6.18 8.06
CA PRO A 177 -0.09 5.73 8.04
C PRO A 177 -1.05 6.93 7.93
N ILE A 178 -2.14 6.76 7.20
CA ILE A 178 -3.24 7.73 7.10
C ILE A 178 -4.55 7.09 7.53
N HIS A 179 -5.40 7.86 8.21
CA HIS A 179 -6.71 7.40 8.63
C HIS A 179 -7.76 7.72 7.54
N VAL A 180 -8.29 6.69 6.88
CA VAL A 180 -9.48 6.83 6.03
C VAL A 180 -10.71 6.75 6.94
N LYS A 181 -11.41 7.87 7.07
CA LYS A 181 -12.50 8.04 8.05
C LYS A 181 -13.73 7.18 7.78
N ARG A 182 -13.85 6.63 6.57
CA ARG A 182 -15.00 5.82 6.15
C ARG A 182 -14.51 4.76 5.18
N GLU A 183 -15.16 3.60 5.22
CA GLU A 183 -14.98 2.57 4.20
C GLU A 183 -15.42 3.07 2.82
N VAL A 184 -14.54 2.92 1.85
CA VAL A 184 -14.79 3.29 0.47
C VAL A 184 -14.02 2.33 -0.44
N LYS A 185 -14.65 1.87 -1.52
CA LYS A 185 -14.01 0.97 -2.48
C LYS A 185 -12.78 1.64 -3.11
N GLY A 186 -11.63 0.96 -3.02
CA GLY A 186 -10.34 1.46 -3.48
C GLY A 186 -9.71 2.51 -2.57
N HIS A 187 -10.23 2.70 -1.35
CA HIS A 187 -9.64 3.58 -0.34
C HIS A 187 -9.37 4.99 -0.87
N ILE A 188 -8.26 5.67 -0.54
CA ILE A 188 -7.96 7.00 -1.06
C ILE A 188 -7.03 6.90 -2.27
N ALA A 189 -5.86 6.30 -2.11
CA ALA A 189 -4.82 6.36 -3.14
C ALA A 189 -5.18 5.54 -4.40
N ASN A 190 -5.74 4.34 -4.26
CA ASN A 190 -6.16 3.56 -5.44
C ASN A 190 -7.32 4.25 -6.19
N ARG A 191 -8.18 5.02 -5.51
CA ARG A 191 -9.21 5.83 -6.19
C ARG A 191 -8.63 6.96 -7.02
N LEU A 192 -7.64 7.67 -6.47
CA LEU A 192 -6.95 8.74 -7.19
C LEU A 192 -6.18 8.17 -8.40
N GLN A 193 -5.54 7.01 -8.22
CA GLN A 193 -4.86 6.29 -9.29
C GLN A 193 -5.84 5.79 -10.36
N ALA A 194 -6.99 5.24 -9.96
CA ALA A 194 -8.03 4.82 -10.88
C ALA A 194 -8.64 6.00 -11.66
N ALA A 195 -8.75 7.19 -11.06
CA ALA A 195 -9.19 8.39 -11.77
C ALA A 195 -8.19 8.82 -12.85
N LEU A 196 -6.89 8.78 -12.55
CA LEU A 196 -5.84 9.05 -13.54
C LEU A 196 -5.85 8.01 -14.66
N TRP A 197 -5.94 6.72 -14.32
CA TRP A 197 -6.02 5.65 -15.31
C TRP A 197 -7.25 5.74 -16.20
N ARG A 198 -8.42 6.05 -15.63
CA ARG A 198 -9.65 6.21 -16.40
C ARG A 198 -9.43 7.20 -17.54
N GLU A 199 -8.80 8.34 -17.25
CA GLU A 199 -8.53 9.35 -18.26
C GLU A 199 -7.41 8.93 -19.22
N ALA A 200 -6.31 8.35 -18.71
CA ALA A 200 -5.23 7.86 -19.58
C ALA A 200 -5.74 6.84 -20.62
N PHE A 201 -6.59 5.89 -20.20
CA PHE A 201 -7.21 4.92 -21.10
C PHE A 201 -8.15 5.60 -22.10
N HIS A 202 -8.88 6.63 -21.68
CA HIS A 202 -9.77 7.38 -22.57
C HIS A 202 -8.99 8.07 -23.69
N LEU A 203 -7.89 8.75 -23.34
CA LEU A 203 -7.04 9.47 -24.29
C LEU A 203 -6.39 8.53 -25.31
N VAL A 204 -6.01 7.32 -24.88
CA VAL A 204 -5.55 6.26 -25.81
C VAL A 204 -6.69 5.79 -26.72
N ASP A 205 -7.88 5.58 -26.16
CA ASP A 205 -9.00 5.05 -26.94
C ASP A 205 -9.43 5.98 -28.07
N GLU A 206 -9.56 7.27 -27.74
CA GLU A 206 -9.89 8.36 -28.67
C GLU A 206 -8.72 8.74 -29.60
N GLY A 207 -7.53 8.15 -29.41
CA GLY A 207 -6.36 8.43 -30.22
C GLY A 207 -5.78 9.84 -30.03
N VAL A 208 -6.04 10.47 -28.89
CA VAL A 208 -5.52 11.81 -28.54
C VAL A 208 -4.00 11.76 -28.35
N ALA A 209 -3.47 10.68 -27.77
CA ALA A 209 -2.05 10.50 -27.54
C ALA A 209 -1.66 9.01 -27.53
N SER A 210 -0.39 8.74 -27.79
CA SER A 210 0.18 7.40 -27.61
C SER A 210 0.38 7.06 -26.13
N VAL A 211 0.48 5.77 -25.79
CA VAL A 211 0.81 5.33 -24.43
C VAL A 211 2.11 5.98 -23.93
N ALA A 212 3.15 5.98 -24.77
CA ALA A 212 4.45 6.55 -24.43
C ALA A 212 4.41 8.07 -24.18
N ASP A 213 3.59 8.80 -24.94
CA ASP A 213 3.44 10.26 -24.72
C ASP A 213 2.67 10.54 -23.43
N ILE A 214 1.65 9.75 -23.10
CA ILE A 214 0.92 9.87 -21.83
C ILE A 214 1.83 9.57 -20.64
N ASP A 215 2.60 8.48 -20.71
CA ASP A 215 3.57 8.12 -19.67
C ASP A 215 4.65 9.19 -19.51
N THR A 216 5.17 9.73 -20.63
CA THR A 216 6.12 10.85 -20.62
C THR A 216 5.51 12.11 -20.01
N ALA A 217 4.27 12.44 -20.36
CA ALA A 217 3.57 13.61 -19.84
C ALA A 217 3.44 13.55 -18.31
N ILE A 218 3.13 12.37 -17.74
CA ILE A 218 3.06 12.19 -16.29
C ILE A 218 4.45 12.15 -15.67
N ALA A 219 5.36 11.31 -16.17
CA ALA A 219 6.68 11.08 -15.57
C ALA A 219 7.57 12.32 -15.57
N HIS A 220 7.46 13.17 -16.60
CA HIS A 220 8.27 14.40 -16.73
C HIS A 220 7.49 15.69 -16.43
N GLY A 221 6.18 15.61 -16.22
CA GLY A 221 5.33 16.74 -15.88
C GLY A 221 4.88 16.72 -14.41
N PRO A 222 3.57 16.52 -14.14
CA PRO A 222 3.05 16.62 -12.79
C PRO A 222 3.51 15.48 -11.87
N GLY A 223 3.94 14.33 -12.39
CA GLY A 223 4.46 13.21 -11.61
C GLY A 223 5.66 13.58 -10.75
N LEU A 224 6.57 14.43 -11.25
CA LEU A 224 7.73 14.92 -10.48
C LEU A 224 7.30 15.68 -9.22
N ARG A 225 6.35 16.62 -9.36
CA ARG A 225 5.84 17.38 -8.20
C ARG A 225 4.94 16.54 -7.29
N TRP A 226 4.26 15.53 -7.81
CA TRP A 226 3.44 14.60 -7.02
C TRP A 226 4.28 13.65 -6.17
N ALA A 227 5.46 13.25 -6.67
CA ALA A 227 6.41 12.45 -5.93
C ALA A 227 6.94 13.21 -4.68
N VAL A 228 7.04 14.54 -4.79
CA VAL A 228 7.46 15.42 -3.71
C VAL A 228 6.30 15.77 -2.76
N MET A 229 5.12 16.11 -3.29
CA MET A 229 4.04 16.73 -2.52
C MET A 229 2.64 16.31 -3.00
N GLY A 230 1.66 16.28 -2.08
CA GLY A 230 0.27 15.94 -2.42
C GLY A 230 -0.42 16.97 -3.33
N PRO A 231 -1.58 16.62 -3.92
CA PRO A 231 -2.26 17.45 -4.92
C PRO A 231 -2.69 18.82 -4.38
N PHE A 232 -3.24 18.89 -3.17
CA PHE A 232 -3.72 20.15 -2.59
C PHE A 232 -2.61 21.14 -2.27
N MET A 233 -1.49 20.67 -1.71
CA MET A 233 -0.36 21.55 -1.40
C MET A 233 0.36 22.00 -2.67
N ASN A 234 0.48 21.13 -3.68
CA ASN A 234 0.94 21.56 -5.01
C ASN A 234 0.04 22.64 -5.61
N LEU A 235 -1.28 22.48 -5.50
CA LEU A 235 -2.23 23.45 -6.00
C LEU A 235 -2.12 24.76 -5.22
N HIS A 236 -1.98 24.71 -3.89
CA HIS A 236 -1.72 25.88 -3.06
C HIS A 236 -0.46 26.65 -3.51
N LEU A 237 0.66 25.97 -3.74
CA LEU A 237 1.91 26.61 -4.19
C LEU A 237 1.79 27.24 -5.58
N SER A 238 0.93 26.70 -6.45
CA SER A 238 0.68 27.29 -7.78
C SER A 238 -0.03 28.65 -7.73
N GLY A 239 -0.66 28.98 -6.60
CA GLY A 239 -1.36 30.25 -6.39
C GLY A 239 -0.48 31.44 -5.96
N GLY A 240 0.82 31.22 -5.81
CA GLY A 240 1.74 32.24 -5.30
C GLY A 240 1.33 32.73 -3.90
N ALA A 241 1.45 34.04 -3.65
CA ALA A 241 1.15 34.62 -2.33
C ALA A 241 -0.31 34.44 -1.86
N GLY A 242 -1.26 34.26 -2.80
CA GLY A 242 -2.67 34.05 -2.48
C GLY A 242 -3.06 32.58 -2.29
N GLY A 243 -2.11 31.65 -2.47
CA GLY A 243 -2.30 30.23 -2.20
C GLY A 243 -3.48 29.60 -2.93
N ILE A 244 -4.09 28.60 -2.29
CA ILE A 244 -5.22 27.84 -2.87
C ILE A 244 -6.45 28.69 -3.15
N GLU A 245 -6.73 29.70 -2.33
CA GLU A 245 -7.88 30.59 -2.53
C GLU A 245 -7.76 31.36 -3.86
N HIS A 246 -6.55 31.88 -4.14
CA HIS A 246 -6.25 32.54 -5.39
C HIS A 246 -6.43 31.60 -6.59
N VAL A 247 -5.96 30.36 -6.48
CA VAL A 247 -6.13 29.35 -7.54
C VAL A 247 -7.60 29.04 -7.77
N LEU A 248 -8.38 28.78 -6.71
CA LEU A 248 -9.79 28.45 -6.86
C LEU A 248 -10.61 29.62 -7.44
N ALA A 249 -10.27 30.86 -7.11
CA ALA A 249 -10.93 32.03 -7.67
C ALA A 249 -10.71 32.20 -9.19
N HIS A 250 -9.54 31.81 -9.71
CA HIS A 250 -9.18 32.03 -11.13
C HIS A 250 -9.28 30.78 -11.99
N LEU A 251 -8.92 29.62 -11.44
CA LEU A 251 -8.87 28.34 -12.12
C LEU A 251 -9.97 27.38 -11.65
N GLY A 252 -10.77 27.71 -10.63
CA GLY A 252 -11.85 26.83 -10.17
C GLY A 252 -12.85 26.50 -11.27
N GLY A 253 -13.34 27.51 -11.99
CA GLY A 253 -14.23 27.34 -13.16
C GLY A 253 -13.57 26.51 -14.28
N PRO A 254 -12.39 26.91 -14.78
CA PRO A 254 -11.66 26.12 -15.78
C PRO A 254 -11.38 24.67 -15.37
N ILE A 255 -10.99 24.42 -14.12
CA ILE A 255 -10.76 23.06 -13.59
C ILE A 255 -12.05 22.24 -13.63
N GLU A 256 -13.18 22.84 -13.24
CA GLU A 256 -14.48 22.17 -13.29
C GLU A 256 -14.89 21.87 -14.73
N ASP A 257 -14.62 22.77 -15.67
CA ASP A 257 -14.89 22.55 -17.09
C ASP A 257 -14.02 21.43 -17.67
N TRP A 258 -12.75 21.32 -17.28
CA TRP A 258 -11.92 20.15 -17.62
C TRP A 258 -12.48 18.85 -17.04
N TRP A 259 -13.01 18.86 -15.81
CA TRP A 259 -13.62 17.67 -15.21
C TRP A 259 -14.85 17.17 -15.99
N LYS A 260 -15.62 18.07 -16.58
CA LYS A 260 -16.81 17.74 -17.38
C LYS A 260 -16.45 17.09 -18.72
N ASP A 261 -15.26 17.38 -19.23
CA ASP A 261 -14.74 16.84 -20.49
C ASP A 261 -14.07 15.46 -20.32
N LEU A 262 -13.75 15.05 -19.08
CA LEU A 262 -13.12 13.75 -18.81
C LEU A 262 -13.99 12.58 -19.27
N GLY A 263 -13.34 11.56 -19.81
CA GLY A 263 -14.02 10.38 -20.33
C GLY A 263 -14.37 9.31 -19.29
N ALA A 264 -15.24 8.40 -19.73
CA ALA A 264 -15.63 7.19 -19.01
C ALA A 264 -15.50 5.95 -19.91
N PRO A 265 -14.28 5.57 -20.31
CA PRO A 265 -14.07 4.47 -21.25
C PRO A 265 -14.51 3.14 -20.64
N SER A 266 -14.93 2.23 -21.51
CA SER A 266 -15.16 0.83 -21.14
C SER A 266 -13.95 0.00 -21.56
N MET A 267 -13.60 -0.98 -20.73
CA MET A 267 -12.45 -1.85 -20.99
C MET A 267 -12.80 -2.92 -22.04
N THR A 268 -13.04 -2.49 -23.29
CA THR A 268 -13.31 -3.39 -24.42
C THR A 268 -12.05 -4.17 -24.81
N GLU A 269 -12.21 -5.25 -25.57
CA GLU A 269 -11.04 -6.02 -26.05
C GLU A 269 -10.16 -5.17 -26.97
N GLU A 270 -10.75 -4.28 -27.76
CA GLU A 270 -10.02 -3.36 -28.63
C GLU A 270 -9.15 -2.40 -27.83
N LEU A 271 -9.69 -1.78 -26.77
CA LEU A 271 -8.92 -0.87 -25.91
C LEU A 271 -7.81 -1.60 -25.16
N LYS A 272 -8.09 -2.80 -24.63
CA LYS A 272 -7.05 -3.64 -23.99
C LYS A 272 -5.91 -3.92 -24.96
N GLN A 273 -6.23 -4.28 -26.21
CA GLN A 273 -5.23 -4.57 -27.22
C GLN A 273 -4.42 -3.32 -27.59
N LYS A 274 -5.08 -2.17 -27.82
CA LYS A 274 -4.40 -0.88 -28.08
C LYS A 274 -3.39 -0.54 -26.97
N VAL A 275 -3.81 -0.63 -25.71
CA VAL A 275 -2.94 -0.35 -24.56
C VAL A 275 -1.80 -1.36 -24.47
N ALA A 276 -2.07 -2.66 -24.64
CA ALA A 276 -1.05 -3.70 -24.60
C ALA A 276 0.01 -3.51 -25.69
N GLU A 277 -0.41 -3.19 -26.92
CA GLU A 277 0.49 -2.87 -28.03
C GLU A 277 1.30 -1.60 -27.76
N GLY A 278 0.66 -0.56 -27.22
CA GLY A 278 1.33 0.69 -26.85
C GLY A 278 2.40 0.49 -25.78
N VAL A 279 2.10 -0.28 -24.73
CA VAL A 279 3.07 -0.64 -23.68
C VAL A 279 4.20 -1.50 -24.25
N ALA A 280 3.90 -2.46 -25.14
CA ALA A 280 4.93 -3.29 -25.77
C ALA A 280 5.87 -2.44 -26.66
N ALA A 281 5.32 -1.49 -27.41
CA ALA A 281 6.09 -0.55 -28.22
C ALA A 281 6.97 0.36 -27.35
N GLU A 282 6.43 0.88 -26.25
CA GLU A 282 7.18 1.68 -25.30
C GLU A 282 8.30 0.86 -24.65
N LEU A 283 8.00 -0.32 -24.12
CA LEU A 283 8.97 -1.21 -23.48
C LEU A 283 10.16 -1.49 -24.41
N GLY A 284 9.88 -1.74 -25.69
CA GLY A 284 10.89 -1.99 -26.70
C GLY A 284 11.75 -3.20 -26.33
N ALA A 285 13.08 -3.03 -26.34
CA ALA A 285 14.03 -4.10 -25.98
C ALA A 285 14.39 -4.14 -24.47
N ARG A 286 13.80 -3.26 -23.64
CA ARG A 286 14.16 -3.13 -22.22
C ARG A 286 13.61 -4.32 -21.43
N ARG A 287 14.39 -4.82 -20.46
CA ARG A 287 13.94 -5.93 -19.61
C ARG A 287 13.19 -5.38 -18.40
N VAL A 288 12.00 -5.93 -18.14
CA VAL A 288 11.15 -5.52 -16.99
C VAL A 288 11.93 -5.56 -15.67
N ALA A 289 12.69 -6.63 -15.43
CA ALA A 289 13.49 -6.75 -14.21
C ALA A 289 14.54 -5.63 -14.02
N GLU A 290 15.12 -5.10 -15.11
CA GLU A 290 16.06 -3.98 -15.02
C GLU A 290 15.33 -2.67 -14.69
N LEU A 291 14.14 -2.47 -15.26
CA LEU A 291 13.29 -1.31 -14.98
C LEU A 291 12.80 -1.30 -13.54
N GLU A 292 12.42 -2.47 -13.00
CA GLU A 292 12.02 -2.60 -11.59
C GLU A 292 13.17 -2.23 -10.65
N VAL A 293 14.38 -2.73 -10.89
CA VAL A 293 15.56 -2.39 -10.09
C VAL A 293 15.87 -0.89 -10.19
N ALA A 294 15.85 -0.32 -11.39
CA ALA A 294 16.12 1.11 -11.59
C ALA A 294 15.07 1.99 -10.89
N ARG A 295 13.78 1.65 -11.04
CA ARG A 295 12.67 2.34 -10.37
C ARG A 295 12.84 2.29 -8.86
N ASP A 296 13.07 1.11 -8.30
CA ASP A 296 13.15 0.92 -6.85
C ASP A 296 14.35 1.67 -6.26
N MET A 297 15.48 1.71 -6.97
CA MET A 297 16.64 2.51 -6.58
C MET A 297 16.36 4.01 -6.55
N LEU A 298 15.70 4.56 -7.58
CA LEU A 298 15.35 5.97 -7.61
C LEU A 298 14.28 6.33 -6.56
N LEU A 299 13.33 5.43 -6.30
CA LEU A 299 12.35 5.60 -5.24
C LEU A 299 13.03 5.68 -3.87
N LEU A 300 14.02 4.84 -3.61
CA LEU A 300 14.80 4.89 -2.37
C LEU A 300 15.50 6.25 -2.19
N ASP A 301 16.19 6.73 -3.22
CA ASP A 301 16.90 8.01 -3.17
C ASP A 301 15.94 9.17 -2.95
N LEU A 302 14.77 9.15 -3.61
CA LEU A 302 13.73 10.14 -3.40
C LEU A 302 13.17 10.10 -1.97
N ILE A 303 12.85 8.91 -1.45
CA ILE A 303 12.30 8.78 -0.08
C ILE A 303 13.29 9.32 0.95
N ARG A 304 14.59 9.01 0.81
CA ARG A 304 15.62 9.57 1.69
C ARG A 304 15.73 11.08 1.56
N ALA A 305 15.79 11.59 0.32
CA ALA A 305 15.89 13.03 0.07
C ALA A 305 14.71 13.79 0.71
N LYS A 306 13.49 13.23 0.66
CA LYS A 306 12.32 13.80 1.33
C LYS A 306 12.48 13.85 2.85
N ALA A 307 12.86 12.73 3.46
CA ALA A 307 13.10 12.64 4.90
C ALA A 307 14.19 13.63 5.37
N ASP A 308 15.29 13.74 4.63
CA ASP A 308 16.43 14.61 4.96
C ASP A 308 16.08 16.10 4.88
N THR A 309 15.08 16.50 4.07
CA THR A 309 14.68 17.91 3.99
C THR A 309 14.06 18.43 5.28
N GLY A 310 13.43 17.56 6.09
CA GLY A 310 12.65 17.93 7.27
C GLY A 310 11.50 18.92 7.01
N ARG A 311 11.16 19.18 5.74
CA ARG A 311 10.17 20.20 5.31
C ARG A 311 9.04 19.62 4.46
N LEU A 312 9.22 18.41 3.95
CA LEU A 312 8.34 17.77 2.96
C LEU A 312 7.79 16.43 3.46
N ASP A 313 7.97 16.14 4.75
CA ASP A 313 7.75 14.85 5.38
C ASP A 313 6.75 14.95 6.55
#